data_AF-A0A329UBA7-F1
#
_entry.id   AF-A0A329UBA7-F1
#
_cell.length_a   1.000
_cell.length_b   1.000
_cell.length_c   1.000
_cell.angle_alpha   90.00
_cell.angle_beta   90.00
_cell.angle_gamma   90.00
#
_symmetry.space_group_name_H-M   'P 1'
#
loop_
_entity.id
_entity.type
_entity.pdbx_description
1 polymer ?
#
loop_
_entity_poly.entity_id
_entity_poly.type
_entity_poly.pdbx_seq_one_letter_code
_entity_poly.pdbx_strand_id
1 'polypeptide(L)'
;MSKQISTKTTIRNLTAEIKKTFVKKDAFTPVQAAANAAIKSLGVDGNTVNFYTSTDKSGTAAFSVDFPSELFLDQTKTTFVAKFKFDAATYPGATDPKLDGKPVMVLAVKGENPDSCTYSFLSMAALVDTYKAKAVGKDASTTVTIAGYEVDVKVNVSAAAGNALTLKDDGLYVPTPEEVDISGKADKVTGATTGNLAALDGEGNLTDSGKKPADFVGAEAGKRLMSDAEGEKLAGVSEGATKTAASSTNGNVNIDGKEVVVYTEPENVLHDEDVEDFSAEEIAALLAD
;
A
#
# COMPACT_ATOMS: atom_id res chain seq x y z
N MET A 1 64.62 58.54 108.03
CA MET A 1 64.86 58.57 106.58
C MET A 1 63.53 58.70 105.86
N SER A 2 63.49 59.64 104.93
CA SER A 2 62.37 59.97 104.04
C SER A 2 61.80 58.75 103.33
N LYS A 3 60.48 58.58 103.37
CA LYS A 3 59.73 58.21 102.17
C LYS A 3 58.62 59.23 102.02
N GLN A 4 58.91 60.26 101.22
CA GLN A 4 57.92 61.15 100.60
C GLN A 4 56.68 60.34 100.21
N ILE A 5 55.62 60.45 101.01
CA ILE A 5 54.28 60.23 100.49
C ILE A 5 54.04 61.45 99.61
N SER A 6 54.23 61.23 98.31
CA SER A 6 53.91 62.16 97.23
C SER A 6 52.71 63.00 97.63
N THR A 7 52.95 64.30 97.78
CA THR A 7 52.04 65.28 98.37
C THR A 7 50.61 65.09 97.86
N LYS A 8 49.59 65.47 98.65
CA LYS A 8 48.17 65.52 98.24
C LYS A 8 47.97 66.10 96.82
N THR A 9 48.87 66.99 96.40
CA THR A 9 48.99 67.53 95.05
C THR A 9 49.32 66.48 93.97
N THR A 10 50.27 65.57 94.20
CA THR A 10 50.59 64.48 93.27
C THR A 10 49.40 63.53 93.05
N ILE A 11 48.67 63.18 94.12
CA ILE A 11 47.46 62.34 94.00
C ILE A 11 46.35 63.08 93.24
N ARG A 12 46.17 64.39 93.49
CA ARG A 12 45.23 65.22 92.72
C ARG A 12 45.63 65.33 91.24
N ASN A 13 46.92 65.48 90.95
CA ASN A 13 47.43 65.57 89.58
C ASN A 13 47.26 64.25 88.85
N LEU A 14 47.60 63.13 89.47
CA LEU A 14 47.35 61.79 88.93
C LEU A 14 45.85 61.56 88.67
N THR A 15 44.98 61.98 89.58
CA THR A 15 43.52 61.91 89.38
C THR A 15 43.05 62.76 88.19
N ALA A 16 43.63 63.94 88.00
CA ALA A 16 43.32 64.82 86.88
C ALA A 16 43.83 64.26 85.54
N GLU A 17 45.02 63.68 85.54
CA GLU A 17 45.66 63.07 84.37
C GLU A 17 44.96 61.77 83.95
N ILE A 18 44.57 60.95 84.93
CA ILE A 18 43.70 59.78 84.73
C ILE A 18 42.36 60.22 84.10
N LYS A 19 41.69 61.25 84.64
CA LYS A 19 40.44 61.79 84.05
C LYS A 19 40.60 62.38 82.65
N LYS A 20 41.80 62.89 82.30
CA LYS A 20 42.12 63.39 80.96
C LYS A 20 42.32 62.27 79.94
N THR A 21 42.78 61.10 80.42
CA THR A 21 43.11 59.94 79.58
C THR A 21 41.94 58.95 79.44
N PHE A 22 40.94 59.01 80.33
CA PHE A 22 39.70 58.25 80.21
C PHE A 22 38.80 58.82 79.11
N VAL A 23 38.42 57.96 78.17
CA VAL A 23 37.42 58.28 77.14
C VAL A 23 36.09 58.56 77.84
N LYS A 24 35.54 59.76 77.63
CA LYS A 24 34.22 60.14 78.17
C LYS A 24 33.15 59.29 77.50
N LYS A 25 32.09 58.94 78.26
CA LYS A 25 30.95 58.17 77.75
C LYS A 25 30.37 58.75 76.45
N ASP A 26 30.37 60.08 76.32
CA ASP A 26 29.85 60.78 75.14
C ASP A 26 30.63 60.52 73.85
N ALA A 27 31.90 60.09 73.94
CA ALA A 27 32.69 59.69 72.78
C ALA A 27 32.23 58.35 72.18
N PHE A 28 31.44 57.55 72.92
CA PHE A 28 30.81 56.32 72.42
C PHE A 28 29.42 56.56 71.82
N THR A 29 28.87 57.78 71.91
CA THR A 29 27.55 58.11 71.35
C THR A 29 27.44 57.76 69.85
N PRO A 30 28.44 58.07 68.99
CA PRO A 30 28.37 57.68 67.58
C PRO A 30 28.34 56.16 67.39
N VAL A 31 29.09 55.42 68.21
CA VAL A 31 29.13 53.95 68.18
C VAL A 31 27.79 53.36 68.63
N GLN A 32 27.18 53.95 69.66
CA GLN A 32 25.87 53.53 70.15
C GLN A 32 24.75 53.83 69.13
N ALA A 33 24.80 54.99 68.48
CA ALA A 33 23.86 55.34 67.41
C ALA A 33 23.98 54.37 66.22
N ALA A 34 25.21 54.07 65.79
CA ALA A 34 25.46 53.08 64.74
C ALA A 34 24.98 51.68 65.14
N ALA A 35 25.22 51.25 66.38
CA ALA A 35 24.76 49.96 66.89
C ALA A 35 23.23 49.86 66.98
N ASN A 36 22.54 50.97 67.30
CA ASN A 36 21.09 51.00 67.35
C ASN A 36 20.44 51.01 65.96
N ALA A 37 21.09 51.65 64.97
CA ALA A 37 20.65 51.69 63.58
C ALA A 37 21.01 50.44 62.78
N ALA A 38 21.91 49.60 63.31
CA ALA A 38 22.29 48.34 62.67
C ALA A 38 21.11 47.38 62.56
N ILE A 39 21.10 46.59 61.48
CA ILE A 39 20.15 45.49 61.32
C ILE A 39 20.47 44.40 62.34
N LYS A 40 19.43 43.94 63.03
CA LYS A 40 19.55 42.93 64.10
C LYS A 40 18.81 41.65 63.79
N SER A 41 17.82 41.68 62.88
CA SER A 41 17.09 40.48 62.48
C SER A 41 16.52 40.59 61.08
N LEU A 42 16.20 39.42 60.51
CA LEU A 42 15.57 39.23 59.21
C LEU A 42 14.25 38.48 59.41
N GLY A 43 13.20 38.91 58.72
CA GLY A 43 11.94 38.19 58.59
C GLY A 43 11.68 37.85 57.12
N VAL A 44 11.09 36.69 56.88
CA VAL A 44 10.64 36.29 55.54
C VAL A 44 9.12 36.21 55.59
N ASP A 45 8.45 36.93 54.69
CA ASP A 45 7.01 36.90 54.51
C ASP A 45 6.72 36.73 53.02
N GLY A 46 6.23 35.55 52.63
CA GLY A 46 6.14 35.16 51.22
C GLY A 46 7.48 35.28 50.49
N ASN A 47 7.52 36.11 49.45
CA ASN A 47 8.68 36.36 48.60
C ASN A 47 9.49 37.62 49.02
N THR A 48 9.08 38.28 50.10
CA THR A 48 9.71 39.50 50.59
C THR A 48 10.59 39.19 51.81
N VAL A 49 11.84 39.68 51.78
CA VAL A 49 12.74 39.66 52.93
C VAL A 49 12.73 41.04 53.60
N ASN A 50 12.33 41.06 54.87
CA ASN A 50 12.20 42.25 55.70
C ASN A 50 13.38 42.34 56.68
N PHE A 51 14.01 43.51 56.79
CA PHE A 51 15.19 43.74 57.63
C PHE A 51 14.85 44.68 58.77
N TYR A 52 15.04 44.23 60.02
CA TYR A 52 14.64 44.95 61.22
C TYR A 52 15.85 45.39 62.06
N THR A 53 15.74 46.56 62.68
CA THR A 53 16.68 47.06 63.70
C THR A 53 16.33 46.57 65.11
N SER A 54 15.20 45.87 65.25
CA SER A 54 14.78 45.14 66.45
C SER A 54 15.21 43.66 66.35
N THR A 55 15.45 43.02 67.50
CA THR A 55 15.84 41.60 67.57
C THR A 55 14.64 40.66 67.48
N ASP A 56 13.46 41.12 67.89
CA ASP A 56 12.21 40.36 67.95
C ASP A 56 11.33 40.53 66.69
N LYS A 57 11.82 41.28 65.68
CA LYS A 57 11.09 41.63 64.45
C LYS A 57 9.84 42.50 64.70
N SER A 58 9.77 43.16 65.85
CA SER A 58 8.70 44.13 66.13
C SER A 58 8.93 45.44 65.37
N GLY A 59 7.84 46.15 65.06
CA GLY A 59 7.86 47.44 64.38
C GLY A 59 7.95 47.35 62.85
N THR A 60 8.14 48.50 62.20
CA THR A 60 8.26 48.59 60.73
C THR A 60 9.65 48.13 60.28
N ALA A 61 9.71 47.37 59.19
CA ALA A 61 10.98 47.00 58.57
C ALA A 61 11.76 48.26 58.15
N ALA A 62 13.06 48.29 58.41
CA ALA A 62 13.92 49.39 58.01
C ALA A 62 14.15 49.41 56.49
N PHE A 63 14.18 48.22 55.89
CA PHE A 63 14.11 48.03 54.45
C PHE A 63 13.55 46.64 54.13
N SER A 64 13.02 46.49 52.92
CA SER A 64 12.48 45.23 52.42
C SER A 64 12.94 44.99 50.99
N VAL A 65 13.20 43.74 50.65
CA VAL A 65 13.54 43.30 49.30
C VAL A 65 12.48 42.31 48.87
N ASP A 66 11.71 42.67 47.85
CA ASP A 66 10.74 41.79 47.25
C ASP A 66 11.36 41.06 46.06
N PHE A 67 11.41 39.73 46.14
CA PHE A 67 11.90 38.91 45.03
C PHE A 67 10.77 38.65 44.04
N PRO A 68 11.04 38.50 42.73
CA PRO A 68 10.03 38.11 41.77
C PRO A 68 9.40 36.76 42.14
N SER A 69 8.07 36.66 42.07
CA SER A 69 7.38 35.39 42.25
C SER A 69 7.75 34.43 41.12
N GLU A 70 8.47 33.35 41.46
CA GLU A 70 8.87 32.33 40.51
C GLU A 70 7.67 31.41 40.20
N LEU A 71 7.22 31.40 38.94
CA LEU A 71 6.15 30.53 38.48
C LEU A 71 6.70 29.11 38.25
N PHE A 72 6.62 28.28 39.29
CA PHE A 72 7.02 26.88 39.18
C PHE A 72 5.87 26.01 38.68
N LEU A 73 6.19 25.07 37.77
CA LEU A 73 5.26 24.00 37.44
C LEU A 73 5.16 23.01 38.62
N ASP A 74 3.93 22.64 38.95
CA ASP A 74 3.65 21.50 39.79
C ASP A 74 3.83 20.22 38.97
N GLN A 75 4.98 19.57 39.15
CA GLN A 75 5.33 18.33 38.45
C GLN A 75 4.39 17.17 38.79
N THR A 76 3.66 17.23 39.92
CA THR A 76 2.73 16.17 40.33
C THR A 76 1.36 16.31 39.67
N LYS A 77 0.97 17.53 39.30
CA LYS A 77 -0.32 17.85 38.66
C LYS A 77 -0.21 18.14 37.17
N THR A 78 0.98 18.49 36.69
CA THR A 78 1.30 18.70 35.28
C THR A 78 1.41 17.34 34.59
N THR A 79 0.54 17.06 33.63
CA THR A 79 0.47 15.74 33.01
C THR A 79 -0.09 15.79 31.60
N PHE A 80 0.29 14.79 30.80
CA PHE A 80 -0.32 14.54 29.51
C PHE A 80 -1.54 13.63 29.66
N VAL A 81 -2.70 14.08 29.17
CA VAL A 81 -3.95 13.34 29.20
C VAL A 81 -4.36 13.00 27.77
N ALA A 82 -4.22 11.73 27.37
CA ALA A 82 -4.50 11.29 26.01
C ALA A 82 -5.98 11.49 25.59
N LYS A 83 -6.91 11.38 26.53
CA LYS A 83 -8.33 11.63 26.32
C LYS A 83 -8.86 12.54 27.42
N PHE A 84 -8.69 13.84 27.23
CA PHE A 84 -9.03 14.82 28.22
C PHE A 84 -10.53 14.85 28.52
N LYS A 85 -10.89 15.09 29.78
CA LYS A 85 -12.24 15.40 30.22
C LYS A 85 -12.14 16.54 31.23
N PHE A 86 -12.80 17.67 30.95
CA PHE A 86 -12.80 18.78 31.89
C PHE A 86 -13.64 18.42 33.13
N ASP A 87 -13.10 18.74 34.30
CA ASP A 87 -13.78 18.63 35.59
C ASP A 87 -13.37 19.81 36.49
N ALA A 88 -14.35 20.59 36.95
CA ALA A 88 -14.11 21.79 37.73
C ALA A 88 -13.61 21.49 39.16
N ALA A 89 -13.89 20.31 39.69
CA ALA A 89 -13.37 19.88 41.00
C ALA A 89 -11.88 19.49 40.91
N THR A 90 -11.49 18.83 39.81
CA THR A 90 -10.09 18.47 39.51
C THR A 90 -9.25 19.70 39.15
N TYR A 91 -9.84 20.66 38.43
CA TYR A 91 -9.18 21.90 37.97
C TYR A 91 -9.85 23.15 38.55
N PRO A 92 -9.70 23.40 39.86
CA PRO A 92 -10.34 24.55 40.51
C PRO A 92 -9.86 25.87 39.90
N GLY A 93 -10.82 26.79 39.68
CA GLY A 93 -10.55 28.11 39.10
C GLY A 93 -10.28 28.14 37.59
N ALA A 94 -10.22 26.99 36.94
CA ALA A 94 -10.03 26.90 35.50
C ALA A 94 -11.35 27.06 34.73
N THR A 95 -11.28 27.64 33.53
CA THR A 95 -12.41 27.66 32.58
C THR A 95 -12.31 26.46 31.64
N ASP A 96 -13.45 25.86 31.28
CA ASP A 96 -13.49 24.72 30.35
C ASP A 96 -12.83 25.07 29.01
N PRO A 97 -11.73 24.39 28.61
CA PRO A 97 -11.03 24.66 27.37
C PRO A 97 -11.74 24.08 26.12
N LYS A 98 -12.86 23.34 26.29
CA LYS A 98 -13.60 22.67 25.22
C LYS A 98 -12.75 21.66 24.44
N LEU A 99 -11.90 20.92 25.16
CA LEU A 99 -10.97 19.92 24.61
C LEU A 99 -11.37 18.48 24.96
N ASP A 100 -12.62 18.25 25.34
CA ASP A 100 -13.13 16.92 25.69
C ASP A 100 -12.84 15.88 24.59
N GLY A 101 -12.28 14.75 25.02
CA GLY A 101 -11.92 13.62 24.16
C GLY A 101 -10.61 13.78 23.39
N LYS A 102 -9.95 14.95 23.44
CA LYS A 102 -8.70 15.23 22.72
C LYS A 102 -7.48 14.93 23.60
N PRO A 103 -6.30 14.66 23.01
CA PRO A 103 -5.05 14.64 23.75
C PRO A 103 -4.69 16.07 24.19
N VAL A 104 -4.39 16.26 25.48
CA VAL A 104 -4.13 17.57 26.09
C VAL A 104 -2.94 17.46 27.04
N MET A 105 -2.03 18.43 26.97
CA MET A 105 -1.05 18.67 28.02
C MET A 105 -1.66 19.63 29.05
N VAL A 106 -1.85 19.15 30.27
CA VAL A 106 -2.31 19.94 31.41
C VAL A 106 -1.09 20.49 32.12
N LEU A 107 -0.97 21.81 32.18
CA LEU A 107 0.11 22.51 32.88
C LEU A 107 -0.47 23.09 34.17
N ALA A 108 0.05 22.66 35.31
CA ALA A 108 -0.33 23.18 36.61
C ALA A 108 0.79 24.10 37.12
N VAL A 109 0.50 25.38 37.30
CA VAL A 109 1.43 26.37 37.86
C VAL A 109 1.13 26.52 39.34
N LYS A 110 2.13 26.32 40.21
CA LYS A 110 1.99 26.51 41.65
C LYS A 110 1.65 27.96 41.97
N GLY A 111 0.64 28.14 42.81
CA GLY A 111 0.31 29.44 43.39
C GLY A 111 1.12 29.73 44.65
N GLU A 112 0.81 30.85 45.29
CA GLU A 112 1.46 31.31 46.53
C GLU A 112 1.23 30.36 47.72
N ASN A 113 0.14 29.58 47.68
CA ASN A 113 -0.13 28.53 48.66
C ASN A 113 0.28 27.17 48.09
N PRO A 114 0.83 26.24 48.90
CA PRO A 114 1.29 24.94 48.44
C PRO A 114 0.19 24.12 47.73
N ASP A 115 -1.08 24.36 48.07
CA ASP A 115 -2.22 23.65 47.51
C ASP A 115 -2.88 24.38 46.33
N SER A 116 -2.63 25.68 46.12
CA SER A 116 -3.25 26.44 45.03
C SER A 116 -2.49 26.25 43.73
N CYS A 117 -3.21 26.02 42.62
CA CYS A 117 -2.62 25.90 41.30
C CYS A 117 -3.47 26.62 40.26
N THR A 118 -2.81 27.24 39.28
CA THR A 118 -3.44 27.75 38.07
C THR A 118 -3.21 26.75 36.94
N TYR A 119 -4.26 26.40 36.20
CA TYR A 119 -4.17 25.41 35.13
C TYR A 119 -4.19 26.07 33.74
N SER A 120 -3.37 25.55 32.84
CA SER A 120 -3.39 25.84 31.41
C SER A 120 -3.50 24.53 30.62
N PHE A 121 -4.25 24.56 29.52
CA PHE A 121 -4.53 23.38 28.70
C PHE A 121 -4.02 23.60 27.29
N LEU A 122 -3.08 22.77 26.87
CA LEU A 122 -2.55 22.81 25.51
C LEU A 122 -3.08 21.61 24.72
N SER A 123 -3.79 21.89 23.63
CA SER A 123 -4.23 20.85 22.70
C SER A 123 -3.02 20.19 22.02
N MET A 124 -2.94 18.86 22.12
CA MET A 124 -1.90 18.04 21.48
C MET A 124 -2.40 17.35 20.21
N ALA A 125 -3.62 17.66 19.75
CA ALA A 125 -4.25 16.99 18.62
C ALA A 125 -3.47 17.08 17.29
N ALA A 126 -2.63 18.10 17.11
CA ALA A 126 -1.78 18.24 15.92
C ALA A 126 -0.44 17.49 16.04
N LEU A 127 -0.06 17.07 17.25
CA LEU A 127 1.22 16.44 17.55
C LEU A 127 1.07 14.95 17.90
N VAL A 128 -0.14 14.53 18.26
CA VAL A 128 -0.45 13.18 18.71
C VAL A 128 -1.48 12.57 17.78
N ASP A 129 -1.03 11.64 16.94
CA ASP A 129 -1.92 10.76 16.18
C ASP A 129 -2.57 9.77 17.14
N THR A 130 -3.90 9.86 17.25
CA THR A 130 -4.68 8.94 18.09
C THR A 130 -5.35 7.90 17.21
N TYR A 131 -4.78 6.69 17.16
CA TYR A 131 -5.40 5.56 16.47
C TYR A 131 -6.48 4.93 17.36
N LYS A 132 -7.73 4.92 16.88
CA LYS A 132 -8.83 4.27 17.59
C LYS A 132 -9.09 2.89 17.01
N ALA A 133 -8.62 1.85 17.67
CA ALA A 133 -8.94 0.48 17.31
C ALA A 133 -10.43 0.17 17.55
N LYS A 134 -11.04 -0.58 16.64
CA LYS A 134 -12.41 -1.08 16.78
C LYS A 134 -12.42 -2.26 17.75
N ALA A 135 -13.08 -2.12 18.91
CA ALA A 135 -13.08 -3.15 19.96
C ALA A 135 -14.11 -4.29 19.71
N VAL A 136 -15.22 -4.01 19.02
CA VAL A 136 -16.33 -4.94 18.81
C VAL A 136 -16.62 -5.09 17.32
N GLY A 137 -16.84 -6.32 16.85
CA GLY A 137 -17.03 -6.62 15.42
C GLY A 137 -15.77 -6.34 14.60
N LYS A 138 -14.59 -6.64 15.19
CA LYS A 138 -13.32 -6.69 14.46
C LYS A 138 -13.32 -7.94 13.59
N ASP A 139 -12.82 -7.80 12.37
CA ASP A 139 -12.60 -8.96 11.52
C ASP A 139 -11.43 -9.78 12.09
N ALA A 140 -11.57 -11.09 12.13
CA ALA A 140 -10.50 -12.01 12.54
C ALA A 140 -9.49 -12.25 11.41
N SER A 141 -9.77 -11.77 10.20
CA SER A 141 -8.94 -11.96 9.01
C SER A 141 -7.63 -11.18 9.02
N THR A 142 -7.46 -10.17 9.90
CA THR A 142 -6.25 -9.36 9.93
C THR A 142 -5.82 -8.96 11.34
N THR A 143 -4.53 -8.67 11.50
CA THR A 143 -3.98 -7.97 12.66
C THR A 143 -3.27 -6.71 12.20
N VAL A 144 -3.46 -5.63 12.94
CA VAL A 144 -2.76 -4.35 12.71
C VAL A 144 -1.88 -4.09 13.93
N THR A 145 -0.59 -3.91 13.70
CA THR A 145 0.39 -3.58 14.73
C THR A 145 0.95 -2.19 14.46
N ILE A 146 0.94 -1.36 15.49
CA ILE A 146 1.51 0.00 15.43
C ILE A 146 2.69 0.02 16.39
N ALA A 147 3.88 0.26 15.85
CA ALA A 147 5.12 0.37 16.62
C ALA A 147 5.91 1.57 16.09
N GLY A 148 6.18 2.54 16.97
CA GLY A 148 6.78 3.81 16.55
C GLY A 148 5.90 4.54 15.52
N TYR A 149 6.46 4.79 14.34
CA TYR A 149 5.77 5.44 13.20
C TYR A 149 5.42 4.46 12.07
N GLU A 150 5.58 3.16 12.29
CA GLU A 150 5.31 2.13 11.30
C GLU A 150 3.99 1.41 11.59
N VAL A 151 3.26 1.11 10.51
CA VAL A 151 2.00 0.36 10.54
C VAL A 151 2.23 -0.94 9.78
N ASP A 152 2.17 -2.05 10.51
CA ASP A 152 2.27 -3.41 9.96
C ASP A 152 0.87 -4.03 9.96
N VAL A 153 0.49 -4.62 8.82
CA VAL A 153 -0.81 -5.30 8.65
C VAL A 153 -0.55 -6.71 8.15
N LYS A 154 -1.05 -7.70 8.88
CA LYS A 154 -0.96 -9.12 8.51
C LYS A 154 -2.33 -9.71 8.28
N VAL A 155 -2.45 -10.54 7.25
CA VAL A 155 -3.63 -11.38 7.04
C VAL A 155 -3.47 -12.65 7.86
N ASN A 156 -4.50 -12.99 8.60
CA ASN A 156 -4.54 -14.21 9.40
C ASN A 156 -5.05 -15.33 8.51
N VAL A 157 -4.17 -16.29 8.22
CA VAL A 157 -4.53 -17.54 7.56
C VAL A 157 -4.82 -18.56 8.65
N SER A 158 -5.95 -19.24 8.55
CA SER A 158 -6.33 -20.31 9.49
C SER A 158 -5.22 -21.36 9.58
N ALA A 159 -4.88 -21.78 10.81
CA ALA A 159 -3.95 -22.88 11.07
C ALA A 159 -4.55 -24.27 10.77
N ALA A 160 -5.81 -24.34 10.35
CA ALA A 160 -6.42 -25.58 9.91
C ALA A 160 -5.70 -26.15 8.69
N ALA A 161 -5.51 -27.47 8.69
CA ALA A 161 -5.00 -28.19 7.53
C ALA A 161 -5.97 -28.04 6.33
N GLY A 162 -5.43 -28.01 5.11
CA GLY A 162 -6.21 -27.86 3.89
C GLY A 162 -6.64 -26.43 3.58
N ASN A 163 -5.89 -25.42 4.05
CA ASN A 163 -6.14 -24.04 3.65
C ASN A 163 -5.78 -23.86 2.17
N ALA A 164 -6.66 -23.23 1.40
CA ALA A 164 -6.42 -22.93 0.00
C ALA A 164 -5.27 -21.93 -0.21
N LEU A 165 -4.86 -21.17 0.82
CA LEU A 165 -3.79 -20.18 0.74
C LEU A 165 -2.59 -20.55 1.62
N THR A 166 -1.40 -20.30 1.09
CA THR A 166 -0.11 -20.41 1.80
C THR A 166 0.66 -19.09 1.72
N LEU A 167 1.37 -18.74 2.79
CA LEU A 167 2.23 -17.56 2.84
C LEU A 167 3.63 -17.93 2.32
N LYS A 168 4.12 -17.17 1.34
CA LYS A 168 5.49 -17.28 0.85
C LYS A 168 6.46 -16.43 1.66
N ASP A 169 7.76 -16.70 1.52
CA ASP A 169 8.85 -15.97 2.19
C ASP A 169 8.89 -14.48 1.81
N ASP A 170 8.37 -14.11 0.63
CA ASP A 170 8.23 -12.72 0.18
C ASP A 170 7.01 -11.99 0.79
N GLY A 171 6.25 -12.67 1.66
CA GLY A 171 5.07 -12.12 2.33
C GLY A 171 3.78 -12.21 1.51
N LEU A 172 3.79 -12.79 0.30
CA LEU A 172 2.60 -12.92 -0.53
C LEU A 172 1.83 -14.22 -0.22
N TYR A 173 0.50 -14.11 -0.11
CA TYR A 173 -0.39 -15.25 -0.01
C TYR A 173 -0.72 -15.79 -1.40
N VAL A 174 -0.45 -17.07 -1.64
CA VAL A 174 -0.75 -17.74 -2.91
C VAL A 174 -1.62 -18.97 -2.71
N PRO A 175 -2.38 -19.39 -3.73
CA PRO A 175 -3.07 -20.67 -3.70
C PRO A 175 -2.11 -21.84 -3.44
N THR A 176 -2.56 -22.84 -2.68
CA THR A 176 -1.88 -24.12 -2.59
C THR A 176 -1.83 -24.77 -3.98
N PRO A 177 -0.75 -25.49 -4.31
CA PRO A 177 -0.63 -26.17 -5.59
C PRO A 177 -1.84 -27.06 -5.90
N GLU A 178 -2.36 -27.80 -4.92
CA GLU A 178 -3.52 -28.69 -5.07
C GLU A 178 -4.80 -27.97 -5.55
N GLU A 179 -5.03 -26.73 -5.13
CA GLU A 179 -6.21 -25.94 -5.53
C GLU A 179 -6.11 -25.38 -6.95
N VAL A 180 -4.88 -25.20 -7.46
CA VAL A 180 -4.63 -24.75 -8.84
C VAL A 180 -4.17 -25.88 -9.76
N ASP A 181 -4.00 -27.09 -9.21
CA ASP A 181 -3.56 -28.24 -9.96
C ASP A 181 -4.68 -28.74 -10.87
N ILE A 182 -4.42 -28.65 -12.17
CA ILE A 182 -5.32 -29.17 -13.20
C ILE A 182 -4.87 -30.54 -13.71
N SER A 183 -3.72 -31.04 -13.27
CA SER A 183 -3.13 -32.31 -13.74
C SER A 183 -3.92 -33.54 -13.30
N GLY A 184 -4.63 -33.44 -12.16
CA GLY A 184 -5.55 -34.48 -11.67
C GLY A 184 -6.97 -34.38 -12.20
N LYS A 185 -7.31 -33.35 -13.01
CA LYS A 185 -8.64 -33.27 -13.62
C LYS A 185 -8.76 -34.39 -14.65
N ALA A 186 -9.86 -35.14 -14.55
CA ALA A 186 -10.16 -36.18 -15.52
C ALA A 186 -10.10 -35.60 -16.94
N ASP A 187 -9.50 -36.35 -17.86
CA ASP A 187 -9.64 -36.06 -19.28
C ASP A 187 -11.14 -35.92 -19.58
N LYS A 188 -11.50 -34.83 -20.27
CA LYS A 188 -12.89 -34.58 -20.64
C LYS A 188 -13.43 -35.66 -21.59
N VAL A 189 -12.53 -36.36 -22.29
CA VAL A 189 -12.87 -37.47 -23.17
C VAL A 189 -12.36 -38.79 -22.58
N THR A 190 -13.19 -39.46 -21.78
CA THR A 190 -12.83 -40.76 -21.21
C THR A 190 -12.85 -41.86 -22.28
N GLY A 191 -11.75 -42.60 -22.44
CA GLY A 191 -11.68 -43.75 -23.35
C GLY A 191 -11.35 -43.42 -24.81
N ALA A 192 -10.78 -42.24 -25.08
CA ALA A 192 -10.35 -41.88 -26.42
C ALA A 192 -9.30 -42.86 -26.98
N THR A 193 -9.45 -43.23 -28.24
CA THR A 193 -8.52 -44.06 -28.99
C THR A 193 -7.52 -43.16 -29.72
N THR A 194 -6.23 -43.42 -29.55
CA THR A 194 -5.17 -42.65 -30.21
C THR A 194 -5.34 -42.67 -31.73
N GLY A 195 -5.33 -41.48 -32.35
CA GLY A 195 -5.46 -41.31 -33.79
C GLY A 195 -6.90 -41.12 -34.29
N ASN A 196 -7.90 -41.27 -33.42
CA ASN A 196 -9.27 -40.87 -33.73
C ASN A 196 -9.42 -39.35 -33.67
N LEU A 197 -10.37 -38.82 -34.43
CA LEU A 197 -10.77 -37.41 -34.38
C LEU A 197 -11.67 -37.16 -33.16
N ALA A 198 -11.67 -35.93 -32.65
CA ALA A 198 -12.65 -35.51 -31.66
C ALA A 198 -14.03 -35.25 -32.29
N ALA A 199 -15.10 -35.51 -31.55
CA ALA A 199 -16.48 -35.18 -31.91
C ALA A 199 -17.20 -34.50 -30.74
N LEU A 200 -18.46 -34.10 -30.96
CA LEU A 200 -19.37 -33.64 -29.93
C LEU A 200 -20.52 -34.63 -29.78
N ASP A 201 -20.96 -34.89 -28.54
CA ASP A 201 -22.20 -35.64 -28.28
C ASP A 201 -23.46 -34.77 -28.50
N GLY A 202 -24.64 -35.32 -28.20
CA GLY A 202 -25.92 -34.63 -28.38
C GLY A 202 -26.10 -33.40 -27.48
N GLU A 203 -25.33 -33.34 -26.40
CA GLU A 203 -25.31 -32.27 -25.40
C GLU A 203 -24.17 -31.26 -25.64
N GLY A 204 -23.31 -31.50 -26.63
CA GLY A 204 -22.20 -30.61 -26.99
C GLY A 204 -20.92 -30.85 -26.18
N ASN A 205 -20.78 -31.97 -25.48
CA ASN A 205 -19.53 -32.35 -24.81
C ASN A 205 -18.56 -33.01 -25.79
N LEU A 206 -17.26 -32.83 -25.58
CA LEU A 206 -16.23 -33.51 -26.37
C LEU A 206 -16.30 -35.03 -26.15
N THR A 207 -16.25 -35.78 -27.24
CA THR A 207 -16.22 -37.26 -27.25
C THR A 207 -15.25 -37.78 -28.31
N ASP A 208 -14.91 -39.06 -28.25
CA ASP A 208 -14.17 -39.74 -29.33
C ASP A 208 -15.13 -40.00 -30.51
N SER A 209 -14.74 -39.60 -31.72
CA SER A 209 -15.59 -39.80 -32.90
C SER A 209 -15.76 -41.26 -33.33
N GLY A 210 -14.93 -42.16 -32.81
CA GLY A 210 -14.76 -43.53 -33.27
C GLY A 210 -14.09 -43.65 -34.65
N LYS A 211 -13.67 -42.53 -35.26
CA LYS A 211 -13.12 -42.48 -36.62
C LYS A 211 -11.73 -41.85 -36.65
N LYS A 212 -10.79 -42.53 -37.29
CA LYS A 212 -9.48 -41.97 -37.65
C LYS A 212 -9.56 -41.26 -39.01
N PRO A 213 -8.62 -40.36 -39.36
CA PRO A 213 -8.60 -39.70 -40.67
C PRO A 213 -8.69 -40.68 -41.85
N ALA A 214 -8.06 -41.85 -41.73
CA ALA A 214 -8.09 -42.88 -42.77
C ALA A 214 -9.46 -43.54 -42.99
N ASP A 215 -10.42 -43.40 -42.06
CA ASP A 215 -11.77 -43.94 -42.25
C ASP A 215 -12.61 -43.05 -43.18
N PHE A 216 -12.17 -41.81 -43.43
CA PHE A 216 -12.82 -40.88 -44.35
C PHE A 216 -12.22 -40.91 -45.76
N VAL A 217 -11.02 -41.47 -45.89
CA VAL A 217 -10.39 -41.76 -47.18
C VAL A 217 -10.56 -43.24 -47.41
N GLY A 218 -11.65 -43.64 -48.10
CA GLY A 218 -12.00 -45.05 -48.29
C GLY A 218 -10.78 -45.92 -48.62
N ALA A 219 -10.36 -46.75 -47.67
CA ALA A 219 -9.29 -47.72 -47.84
C ALA A 219 -9.78 -48.93 -48.66
N GLU A 220 -10.40 -48.69 -49.81
CA GLU A 220 -10.72 -49.73 -50.78
C GLU A 220 -10.19 -49.31 -52.13
N ALA A 221 -9.16 -50.02 -52.59
CA ALA A 221 -8.72 -49.97 -53.97
C ALA A 221 -9.94 -50.20 -54.88
N GLY A 222 -10.42 -49.13 -55.53
CA GLY A 222 -11.51 -49.20 -56.50
C GLY A 222 -12.90 -48.70 -56.07
N LYS A 223 -13.12 -48.23 -54.83
CA LYS A 223 -14.38 -47.54 -54.49
C LYS A 223 -14.29 -46.02 -54.71
N ARG A 224 -15.30 -45.49 -55.41
CA ARG A 224 -15.42 -44.06 -55.76
C ARG A 224 -15.69 -43.25 -54.49
N LEU A 225 -15.21 -42.00 -54.44
CA LEU A 225 -15.50 -41.01 -53.37
C LEU A 225 -16.97 -40.54 -53.33
N MET A 226 -17.86 -41.21 -54.08
CA MET A 226 -19.27 -40.86 -54.21
C MET A 226 -20.12 -42.01 -53.69
N SER A 227 -21.30 -41.70 -53.17
CA SER A 227 -22.22 -42.73 -52.64
C SER A 227 -22.60 -43.75 -53.73
N ASP A 228 -22.92 -44.99 -53.33
CA ASP A 228 -23.34 -46.03 -54.28
C ASP A 228 -24.57 -45.55 -55.11
N ALA A 229 -25.46 -44.77 -54.51
CA ALA A 229 -26.62 -44.18 -55.20
C ALA A 229 -26.24 -43.12 -56.27
N GLU A 230 -25.21 -42.30 -56.02
CA GLU A 230 -24.69 -41.37 -57.02
C GLU A 230 -23.84 -42.09 -58.08
N GLY A 231 -23.14 -43.16 -57.69
CA GLY A 231 -22.43 -44.06 -58.59
C GLY A 231 -23.37 -44.77 -59.57
N GLU A 232 -24.52 -45.26 -59.09
CA GLU A 232 -25.58 -45.87 -59.92
C GLU A 232 -26.19 -44.87 -60.91
N LYS A 233 -26.36 -43.60 -60.54
CA LYS A 233 -26.80 -42.56 -61.50
C LYS A 233 -25.83 -42.37 -62.66
N LEU A 234 -24.55 -42.65 -62.44
CA LEU A 234 -23.52 -42.63 -63.49
C LEU A 234 -23.31 -44.00 -64.16
N ALA A 235 -23.90 -45.07 -63.63
CA ALA A 235 -23.89 -46.37 -64.27
C ALA A 235 -24.74 -46.29 -65.55
N GLY A 236 -24.21 -46.78 -66.67
CA GLY A 236 -24.89 -46.76 -67.97
C GLY A 236 -24.81 -45.42 -68.72
N VAL A 237 -24.27 -44.33 -68.15
CA VAL A 237 -24.01 -43.08 -68.91
C VAL A 237 -23.09 -43.36 -70.10
N SER A 238 -22.15 -44.30 -69.97
CA SER A 238 -21.30 -44.77 -71.07
C SER A 238 -22.01 -45.69 -72.08
N GLU A 239 -23.13 -46.31 -71.70
CA GLU A 239 -23.91 -47.19 -72.58
C GLU A 239 -24.89 -46.41 -73.48
N GLY A 240 -25.42 -45.29 -72.99
CA GLY A 240 -26.30 -44.40 -73.75
C GLY A 240 -25.61 -43.19 -74.41
N ALA A 241 -24.33 -42.97 -74.14
CA ALA A 241 -23.56 -41.91 -74.80
C ALA A 241 -23.29 -42.28 -76.27
N THR A 242 -23.56 -41.34 -77.18
CA THR A 242 -23.21 -41.45 -78.60
C THR A 242 -21.69 -41.67 -78.74
N LYS A 243 -21.30 -42.83 -79.29
CA LYS A 243 -19.89 -43.16 -79.48
C LYS A 243 -19.43 -42.62 -80.82
N THR A 244 -18.44 -41.74 -80.80
CA THR A 244 -17.79 -41.24 -82.02
C THR A 244 -16.43 -41.89 -82.18
N ALA A 245 -16.11 -42.34 -83.39
CA ALA A 245 -14.80 -42.85 -83.77
C ALA A 245 -14.39 -42.27 -85.14
N ALA A 246 -13.09 -42.24 -85.40
CA ALA A 246 -12.57 -41.79 -86.69
C ALA A 246 -13.08 -42.72 -87.81
N SER A 247 -13.54 -42.14 -88.91
CA SER A 247 -13.87 -42.89 -90.13
C SER A 247 -12.62 -43.07 -90.99
N SER A 248 -12.57 -44.17 -91.74
CA SER A 248 -11.59 -44.37 -92.82
C SER A 248 -11.99 -43.69 -94.13
N THR A 249 -13.23 -43.21 -94.24
CA THR A 249 -13.74 -42.49 -95.40
C THR A 249 -13.62 -40.99 -95.15
N ASN A 250 -12.94 -40.27 -96.05
CA ASN A 250 -12.82 -38.82 -95.96
C ASN A 250 -14.22 -38.17 -95.93
N GLY A 251 -14.38 -37.15 -95.08
CA GLY A 251 -15.66 -36.45 -94.89
C GLY A 251 -16.67 -37.14 -93.95
N ASN A 252 -16.37 -38.32 -93.42
CA ASN A 252 -17.29 -39.04 -92.53
C ASN A 252 -16.78 -39.14 -91.08
N VAL A 253 -17.71 -39.41 -90.16
CA VAL A 253 -17.43 -39.82 -88.78
C VAL A 253 -18.25 -41.07 -88.49
N ASN A 254 -17.66 -42.02 -87.76
CA ASN A 254 -18.39 -43.20 -87.30
C ASN A 254 -19.18 -42.85 -86.03
N ILE A 255 -20.50 -42.87 -86.12
CA ILE A 255 -21.43 -42.64 -85.01
C ILE A 255 -22.16 -43.93 -84.72
N ASP A 256 -21.90 -44.52 -83.56
CA ASP A 256 -22.52 -45.78 -83.10
C ASP A 256 -22.39 -46.94 -84.11
N GLY A 257 -21.21 -47.06 -84.72
CA GLY A 257 -20.90 -48.10 -85.70
C GLY A 257 -21.39 -47.79 -87.13
N LYS A 258 -22.05 -46.66 -87.35
CA LYS A 258 -22.55 -46.23 -88.66
C LYS A 258 -21.73 -45.07 -89.20
N GLU A 259 -21.36 -45.17 -90.47
CA GLU A 259 -20.76 -44.07 -91.21
C GLU A 259 -21.78 -42.96 -91.43
N VAL A 260 -21.49 -41.78 -90.89
CA VAL A 260 -22.28 -40.57 -91.09
C VAL A 260 -21.43 -39.58 -91.86
N VAL A 261 -21.90 -39.21 -93.06
CA VAL A 261 -21.28 -38.17 -93.89
C VAL A 261 -21.47 -36.84 -93.17
N VAL A 262 -20.37 -36.21 -92.79
CA VAL A 262 -20.35 -34.87 -92.16
C VAL A 262 -20.00 -33.81 -93.20
N TYR A 263 -19.27 -34.20 -94.23
CA TYR A 263 -18.90 -33.36 -95.37
C TYR A 263 -18.75 -34.21 -96.63
N THR A 264 -19.05 -33.63 -97.79
CA THR A 264 -18.84 -34.25 -99.10
C THR A 264 -17.70 -33.54 -99.80
N GLU A 265 -16.69 -34.31 -100.19
CA GLU A 265 -15.52 -33.79 -100.88
C GLU A 265 -15.89 -33.20 -102.26
N PRO A 266 -15.42 -31.98 -102.61
CA PRO A 266 -15.62 -31.39 -103.93
C PRO A 266 -14.86 -32.18 -105.01
N GLU A 267 -15.41 -32.23 -106.23
CA GLU A 267 -14.83 -32.98 -107.35
C GLU A 267 -13.45 -32.46 -107.81
N ASN A 268 -13.09 -31.23 -107.44
CA ASN A 268 -11.82 -30.58 -107.84
C ASN A 268 -10.72 -30.75 -106.76
N VAL A 269 -10.87 -31.68 -105.83
CA VAL A 269 -9.81 -32.02 -104.88
C VAL A 269 -8.95 -33.13 -105.47
N LEU A 270 -7.66 -32.84 -105.67
CA LEU A 270 -6.66 -33.81 -106.08
C LEU A 270 -6.03 -34.43 -104.82
N HIS A 271 -6.02 -35.76 -104.74
CA HIS A 271 -5.27 -36.47 -103.70
C HIS A 271 -3.86 -36.76 -104.19
N ASP A 272 -2.92 -36.95 -103.26
CA ASP A 272 -1.51 -37.26 -103.59
C ASP A 272 -1.40 -38.49 -104.54
N GLU A 273 -2.37 -39.40 -104.48
CA GLU A 273 -2.48 -40.59 -105.33
C GLU A 273 -2.88 -40.26 -106.79
N ASP A 274 -3.65 -39.20 -107.02
CA ASP A 274 -4.07 -38.78 -108.36
C ASP A 274 -2.95 -38.06 -109.11
N VAL A 275 -2.00 -37.46 -108.38
CA VAL A 275 -0.90 -36.65 -108.96
C VAL A 275 0.06 -37.50 -109.82
N GLU A 276 0.13 -38.82 -109.60
CA GLU A 276 0.98 -39.71 -110.43
C GLU A 276 0.33 -40.08 -111.78
N ASP A 277 -1.01 -40.04 -111.86
CA ASP A 277 -1.77 -40.44 -113.06
C ASP A 277 -2.05 -39.26 -114.00
N PHE A 278 -1.85 -38.01 -113.55
CA PHE A 278 -2.03 -36.81 -114.36
C PHE A 278 -0.71 -36.08 -114.63
N SER A 279 -0.56 -35.56 -115.86
CA SER A 279 0.55 -34.66 -116.20
C SER A 279 0.38 -33.28 -115.54
N ALA A 280 1.47 -32.54 -115.39
CA ALA A 280 1.44 -31.18 -114.81
C ALA A 280 0.50 -30.24 -115.57
N GLU A 281 0.38 -30.42 -116.89
CA GLU A 281 -0.54 -29.68 -117.74
C GLU A 281 -2.02 -30.05 -117.50
N GLU A 282 -2.32 -31.32 -117.23
CA GLU A 282 -3.68 -31.78 -116.90
C GLU A 282 -4.11 -31.32 -115.50
N ILE A 283 -3.20 -31.39 -114.53
CA ILE A 283 -3.40 -30.85 -113.18
C ILE A 283 -3.69 -29.34 -113.25
N ALA A 284 -2.92 -28.58 -114.03
CA ALA A 284 -3.11 -27.14 -114.19
C ALA A 284 -4.45 -26.78 -114.85
N ALA A 285 -4.99 -27.64 -115.73
CA ALA A 285 -6.30 -27.44 -116.35
C ALA A 285 -7.45 -27.75 -115.39
N LEU A 286 -7.31 -28.77 -114.53
CA LEU A 286 -8.28 -29.13 -113.48
C LEU A 286 -8.37 -28.08 -112.35
N LEU A 287 -7.28 -27.40 -112.03
CA LEU A 287 -7.21 -26.32 -111.03
C LEU A 287 -7.73 -24.96 -111.54
N ALA A 288 -8.04 -24.83 -112.83
CA ALA A 288 -8.42 -23.56 -113.46
C ALA A 288 -9.93 -23.25 -113.39
N ASP A 289 -10.74 -24.15 -112.82
CA ASP A 289 -12.20 -24.03 -112.62
C ASP A 289 -12.56 -24.18 -111.13
#